data_AF-A0A970H8K2-F1
#
_entry.id   AF-A0A970H8K2-F1
#
_cell.length_a   1.000
_cell.length_b   1.000
_cell.length_c   1.000
_cell.angle_alpha   90.00
_cell.angle_beta   90.00
_cell.angle_gamma   90.00
#
_symmetry.space_group_name_H-M   'P 1'
#
loop_
_entity.id
_entity.type
_entity.pdbx_description
1 polymer ?
#
loop_
_entity_poly.entity_id
_entity_poly.type
_entity_poly.pdbx_seq_one_letter_code
_entity_poly.pdbx_strand_id
1 'polypeptide(L)'
;AIEGVMKEKAREDAAATIRALASQRGRDPGLAEQAVVESRAFTAQEALEKGLVDLVVPDFDALLAALDGREVRKGEQVLTLRTAGLPVRTVEMSASQRFLSALAHPNLAYILLTLGFLGIYFELSHPGAVLPGVVGGICLLLAFFGLSVLPVNYAGIALILLALLLFVAEVKVTSYGLLTVGGIISLVLGSLLLFRSAEPALRVSFELVLGIALGMAIIVGFLARLAFRAQTRRVTTGNEGLVGARGVAVSALTPKGKVKVGGEYWYAVADAPIEAAAEVEVTGVDGLTLRVGRPGGGG
;
A
#
# COMPACT_ATOMS: atom_id res chain seq x y z
N ALA A 1 -5.07 8.71 -25.07
CA ALA A 1 -5.61 7.72 -26.02
C ALA A 1 -4.69 7.73 -27.23
N ILE A 2 -4.20 6.58 -27.68
CA ILE A 2 -3.40 6.51 -28.92
C ILE A 2 -4.41 6.65 -30.06
N GLU A 3 -4.56 7.86 -30.58
CA GLU A 3 -5.68 8.27 -31.41
C GLU A 3 -5.50 7.80 -32.87
N GLY A 4 -6.51 7.11 -33.39
CA GLY A 4 -6.71 6.72 -34.78
C GLY A 4 -5.56 5.99 -35.46
N VAL A 5 -4.63 6.76 -36.02
CA VAL A 5 -3.62 6.29 -36.99
C VAL A 5 -2.67 5.27 -36.39
N MET A 6 -2.22 5.47 -35.14
CA MET A 6 -1.25 4.54 -34.53
C MET A 6 -1.93 3.22 -34.11
N LYS A 7 -3.20 3.26 -33.71
CA LYS A 7 -4.00 2.05 -33.46
C LYS A 7 -4.25 1.27 -34.74
N GLU A 8 -4.57 1.97 -35.82
CA GLU A 8 -4.82 1.38 -37.13
C GLU A 8 -3.55 0.75 -37.72
N LYS A 9 -2.40 1.45 -37.63
CA LYS A 9 -1.09 0.89 -38.00
C LYS A 9 -0.72 -0.33 -37.18
N ALA A 10 -0.94 -0.32 -35.87
CA ALA A 10 -0.67 -1.48 -35.02
C ALA A 10 -1.58 -2.67 -35.37
N ARG A 11 -2.85 -2.42 -35.72
CA ARG A 11 -3.78 -3.45 -36.20
C ARG A 11 -3.32 -4.05 -37.52
N GLU A 12 -2.95 -3.20 -38.48
CA GLU A 12 -2.48 -3.64 -39.79
C GLU A 12 -1.18 -4.44 -39.70
N ASP A 13 -0.25 -4.01 -38.85
CA ASP A 13 1.02 -4.71 -38.60
C ASP A 13 0.78 -6.10 -37.98
N ALA A 14 -0.11 -6.19 -36.99
CA ALA A 14 -0.51 -7.47 -36.40
C ALA A 14 -1.23 -8.38 -37.43
N ALA A 15 -2.12 -7.82 -38.25
CA ALA A 15 -2.82 -8.53 -39.32
C ALA A 15 -1.86 -9.03 -40.41
N ALA A 16 -0.86 -8.24 -40.79
CA ALA A 16 0.20 -8.66 -41.71
C ALA A 16 1.05 -9.79 -41.10
N THR A 17 1.41 -9.67 -39.83
CA THR A 17 2.20 -10.68 -39.11
C THR A 17 1.47 -12.02 -39.04
N ILE A 18 0.18 -12.02 -38.67
CA ILE A 18 -0.58 -13.27 -38.56
C ILE A 18 -0.81 -13.90 -39.94
N ARG A 19 -1.04 -13.10 -40.99
CA ARG A 19 -1.15 -13.61 -42.37
C ARG A 19 0.14 -14.27 -42.84
N ALA A 20 1.29 -13.66 -42.57
CA ALA A 20 2.59 -14.22 -42.92
C ALA A 20 2.85 -15.55 -42.19
N LEU A 21 2.54 -15.61 -40.89
CA LEU A 21 2.68 -16.83 -40.09
C LEU A 21 1.74 -17.95 -40.56
N ALA A 22 0.47 -17.61 -40.84
CA ALA A 22 -0.52 -18.56 -41.35
C ALA A 22 -0.08 -19.13 -42.71
N SER A 23 0.37 -18.26 -43.62
CA SER A 23 0.84 -18.64 -44.96
C SER A 23 2.07 -19.57 -44.88
N GLN A 24 3.04 -19.26 -44.02
CA GLN A 24 4.23 -20.11 -43.82
C GLN A 24 3.86 -21.51 -43.29
N ARG A 25 2.77 -21.62 -42.53
CA ARG A 25 2.30 -22.89 -41.94
C ARG A 25 1.22 -23.58 -42.77
N GLY A 26 0.91 -23.08 -43.97
CA GLY A 26 -0.13 -23.65 -44.85
C GLY A 26 -1.55 -23.52 -44.29
N ARG A 27 -1.81 -22.48 -43.50
CA ARG A 27 -3.10 -22.18 -42.85
C ARG A 27 -3.82 -21.07 -43.62
N ASP A 28 -5.15 -20.99 -43.49
CA ASP A 28 -5.95 -19.92 -44.10
C ASP A 28 -5.55 -18.53 -43.54
N PRO A 29 -4.90 -17.67 -44.34
CA PRO A 29 -4.45 -16.36 -43.88
C PRO A 29 -5.60 -15.39 -43.65
N GLY A 30 -6.71 -15.53 -44.39
CA GLY A 30 -7.87 -14.64 -44.28
C GLY A 30 -8.65 -14.87 -42.99
N LEU A 31 -8.82 -16.14 -42.59
CA LEU A 31 -9.41 -16.46 -41.30
C LEU A 31 -8.53 -16.01 -40.13
N ALA A 32 -7.21 -16.12 -40.27
CA ALA A 32 -6.26 -15.63 -39.27
C ALA A 32 -6.28 -14.09 -39.16
N GLU A 33 -6.45 -13.38 -40.29
CA GLU A 33 -6.61 -11.93 -40.33
C GLU A 33 -7.91 -11.46 -39.66
N GLN A 34 -9.03 -12.15 -39.90
CA GLN A 34 -10.32 -11.85 -39.26
C GLN A 34 -10.23 -11.92 -37.73
N ALA A 35 -9.42 -12.83 -37.18
CA ALA A 35 -9.20 -12.89 -35.74
C ALA A 35 -8.62 -11.58 -35.17
N VAL A 36 -7.82 -10.85 -35.95
CA VAL A 36 -7.18 -9.59 -35.54
C VAL A 36 -8.06 -8.39 -35.90
N VAL A 37 -8.59 -8.35 -37.13
CA VAL A 37 -9.31 -7.19 -37.67
C VAL A 37 -10.73 -7.10 -37.08
N GLU A 38 -11.41 -8.24 -36.97
CA GLU A 38 -12.81 -8.34 -36.52
C GLU A 38 -12.93 -8.82 -35.06
N SER A 39 -11.81 -9.13 -34.39
CA SER A 39 -11.79 -9.73 -33.05
C SER A 39 -12.59 -11.04 -32.96
N ARG A 40 -12.60 -11.82 -34.05
CA ARG A 40 -13.33 -13.09 -34.12
C ARG A 40 -12.61 -14.16 -33.30
N ALA A 41 -13.33 -14.75 -32.34
CA ALA A 41 -12.86 -15.93 -31.61
C ALA A 41 -13.36 -17.21 -32.28
N PHE A 42 -12.54 -18.26 -32.27
CA PHE A 42 -12.88 -19.59 -32.78
C PHE A 42 -12.82 -20.60 -31.64
N THR A 43 -13.79 -21.51 -31.58
CA THR A 43 -13.71 -22.66 -30.66
C THR A 43 -12.67 -23.68 -31.15
N ALA A 44 -12.27 -24.61 -30.28
CA ALA A 44 -11.30 -25.65 -30.65
C ALA A 44 -11.77 -26.49 -31.85
N GLN A 45 -13.06 -26.88 -31.88
CA GLN A 45 -13.62 -27.63 -33.02
C GLN A 45 -13.67 -26.77 -34.29
N GLU A 46 -14.15 -25.52 -34.22
CA GLU A 46 -14.18 -24.63 -35.40
C GLU A 46 -12.79 -24.38 -35.96
N ALA A 47 -11.78 -24.24 -35.09
CA ALA A 47 -10.40 -24.06 -35.49
C ALA A 47 -9.85 -25.31 -36.20
N LEU A 48 -10.28 -26.53 -35.82
CA LEU A 48 -9.90 -27.76 -36.48
C LEU A 48 -10.57 -27.87 -37.87
N GLU A 49 -11.88 -27.64 -37.93
CA GLU A 49 -12.66 -27.71 -39.17
C GLU A 49 -12.18 -26.70 -40.21
N LYS A 50 -11.84 -25.48 -39.77
CA LYS A 50 -11.31 -24.41 -40.62
C LYS A 50 -9.81 -24.52 -40.86
N GLY A 51 -9.16 -25.57 -40.37
CA GLY A 51 -7.74 -25.82 -40.59
C GLY A 51 -6.82 -24.77 -39.96
N LEU A 52 -7.21 -24.13 -38.85
CA LEU A 52 -6.37 -23.23 -38.05
C LEU A 52 -5.47 -23.99 -37.05
N VAL A 53 -5.91 -25.17 -36.58
CA VAL A 53 -5.12 -26.09 -35.74
C VAL A 53 -5.03 -27.48 -36.36
N ASP A 54 -4.09 -28.32 -35.94
CA ASP A 54 -3.92 -29.69 -36.47
C ASP A 54 -4.77 -30.74 -35.73
N LEU A 55 -5.01 -30.49 -34.43
CA LEU A 55 -5.52 -31.49 -33.50
C LEU A 55 -6.29 -30.82 -32.38
N VAL A 56 -7.32 -31.54 -31.92
CA VAL A 56 -7.99 -31.30 -30.65
C VAL A 56 -8.04 -32.63 -29.92
N VAL A 57 -7.38 -32.68 -28.76
CA VAL A 57 -7.24 -33.89 -27.95
C VAL A 57 -7.51 -33.53 -26.47
N PRO A 58 -8.03 -34.47 -25.67
CA PRO A 58 -8.48 -34.18 -24.31
C PRO A 58 -7.32 -33.99 -23.31
N ASP A 59 -6.18 -34.64 -23.53
CA ASP A 59 -5.05 -34.64 -22.61
C ASP A 59 -3.70 -34.82 -23.34
N PHE A 60 -2.62 -34.77 -22.56
CA PHE A 60 -1.25 -34.84 -23.05
C PHE A 60 -0.88 -36.24 -23.58
N ASP A 61 -1.41 -37.30 -22.98
CA ASP A 61 -1.12 -38.67 -23.41
C ASP A 61 -1.78 -38.97 -24.76
N ALA A 62 -3.03 -38.52 -24.94
CA ALA A 62 -3.74 -38.55 -26.21
C ALA A 62 -3.04 -37.69 -27.27
N LEU A 63 -2.44 -36.55 -26.89
CA LEU A 63 -1.61 -35.74 -27.79
C LEU A 63 -0.39 -36.52 -28.27
N LEU A 64 0.35 -37.17 -27.36
CA LEU A 64 1.54 -37.95 -27.71
C LEU A 64 1.19 -39.13 -28.62
N ALA A 65 0.08 -39.82 -28.35
CA ALA A 65 -0.42 -40.90 -29.21
C ALA A 65 -0.83 -40.39 -30.60
N ALA A 66 -1.51 -39.25 -30.68
CA ALA A 66 -1.94 -38.67 -31.94
C ALA A 66 -0.79 -38.07 -32.77
N LEU A 67 0.31 -37.66 -32.12
CA LEU A 67 1.49 -37.14 -32.80
C LEU A 67 2.41 -38.24 -33.33
N ASP A 68 2.30 -39.47 -32.83
CA ASP A 68 3.15 -40.58 -33.26
C ASP A 68 2.94 -40.92 -34.74
N GLY A 69 4.03 -41.03 -35.49
CA GLY A 69 4.01 -41.29 -36.93
C GLY A 69 3.63 -40.08 -37.79
N ARG A 70 3.35 -38.91 -37.19
CA ARG A 70 2.96 -37.72 -37.95
C ARG A 70 4.17 -36.98 -38.50
N GLU A 71 4.07 -36.51 -39.74
CA GLU A 71 5.09 -35.66 -40.35
C GLU A 71 4.90 -34.19 -39.96
N VAL A 72 5.94 -33.56 -39.43
CA VAL A 72 5.98 -32.13 -39.14
C VAL A 72 7.08 -31.43 -39.94
N ARG A 73 6.77 -30.25 -40.45
CA ARG A 73 7.71 -29.45 -41.22
C ARG A 73 8.44 -28.48 -40.31
N LYS A 74 9.77 -28.60 -40.22
CA LYS A 74 10.65 -27.67 -39.50
C LYS A 74 11.56 -26.97 -40.52
N GLY A 75 11.10 -25.83 -41.02
CA GLY A 75 11.75 -25.13 -42.13
C GLY A 75 11.64 -25.94 -43.44
N GLU A 76 12.77 -26.34 -44.00
CA GLU A 76 12.81 -27.16 -45.22
C GLU A 76 12.77 -28.67 -44.93
N GLN A 77 12.97 -29.09 -43.68
CA GLN A 77 13.01 -30.50 -43.32
C GLN A 77 11.62 -31.01 -42.91
N VAL A 78 11.23 -32.16 -43.46
CA VAL A 78 10.08 -32.94 -43.00
C VAL A 78 10.59 -33.99 -42.02
N LEU A 79 10.11 -33.93 -40.78
CA LEU A 79 10.49 -34.82 -39.69
C LEU A 79 9.28 -35.66 -39.30
N THR A 80 9.40 -36.98 -39.34
CA THR A 80 8.38 -37.87 -38.76
C THR A 80 8.57 -37.91 -37.25
N LEU A 81 7.54 -37.51 -36.51
CA LEU A 81 7.51 -37.61 -35.06
C LEU A 81 7.39 -39.08 -34.66
N ARG A 82 8.25 -39.52 -33.74
CA ARG A 82 8.20 -40.85 -33.12
C ARG A 82 8.12 -40.63 -31.62
N THR A 83 6.91 -40.50 -31.12
CA THR A 83 6.61 -40.16 -29.72
C THR A 83 6.30 -41.41 -28.90
N ALA A 84 6.00 -42.55 -29.54
CA ALA A 84 5.71 -43.81 -28.85
C ALA A 84 6.89 -44.28 -27.96
N GLY A 85 6.59 -44.51 -26.68
CA GLY A 85 7.54 -45.06 -25.71
C GLY A 85 8.65 -44.11 -25.26
N LEU A 86 8.61 -42.82 -25.65
CA LEU A 86 9.60 -41.85 -25.19
C LEU A 86 9.34 -41.43 -23.72
N PRO A 87 10.39 -41.29 -22.90
CA PRO A 87 10.24 -40.77 -21.55
C PRO A 87 9.87 -39.28 -21.60
N VAL A 88 8.76 -38.92 -20.98
CA VAL A 88 8.33 -37.52 -20.84
C VAL A 88 9.18 -36.84 -19.78
N ARG A 89 9.91 -35.79 -20.18
CA ARG A 89 10.65 -34.92 -19.26
C ARG A 89 9.94 -33.58 -19.12
N THR A 90 9.25 -33.41 -18.00
CA THR A 90 8.67 -32.10 -17.65
C THR A 90 9.79 -31.13 -17.31
N VAL A 91 9.83 -29.99 -17.99
CA VAL A 91 10.73 -28.88 -17.67
C VAL A 91 9.99 -27.96 -16.70
N GLU A 92 10.27 -28.11 -15.41
CA GLU A 92 9.73 -27.19 -14.41
C GLU A 92 10.41 -25.83 -14.46
N MET A 93 9.70 -24.81 -13.99
CA MET A 93 10.28 -23.51 -13.74
C MET A 93 11.43 -23.62 -12.73
N SER A 94 12.57 -23.01 -13.03
CA SER A 94 13.67 -22.86 -12.08
C SER A 94 13.25 -22.02 -10.87
N ALA A 95 14.03 -22.06 -9.78
CA ALA A 95 13.75 -21.23 -8.60
C ALA A 95 13.69 -19.73 -8.95
N SER A 96 14.57 -19.25 -9.84
CA SER A 96 14.57 -17.86 -10.31
C SER A 96 13.34 -17.54 -11.16
N GLN A 97 12.91 -18.44 -12.05
CA GLN A 97 11.69 -18.26 -12.84
C GLN A 97 10.44 -18.26 -11.98
N ARG A 98 10.35 -19.13 -10.95
CA ARG A 98 9.24 -19.12 -9.99
C ARG A 98 9.18 -17.80 -9.22
N PHE A 99 10.33 -17.31 -8.75
CA PHE A 99 10.40 -16.03 -8.05
C PHE A 99 9.98 -14.86 -8.96
N LEU A 100 10.49 -14.82 -10.19
CA LEU A 100 10.14 -13.78 -11.16
C LEU A 100 8.66 -13.82 -11.54
N SER A 101 8.11 -15.03 -11.73
CA SER A 101 6.69 -15.25 -12.00
C SER A 101 5.81 -14.84 -10.82
N ALA A 102 6.28 -15.04 -9.58
CA ALA A 102 5.57 -14.60 -8.39
C ALA A 102 5.53 -13.06 -8.30
N LEU A 103 6.62 -12.37 -8.66
CA LEU A 103 6.65 -10.90 -8.73
C LEU A 103 5.72 -10.33 -9.80
N ALA A 104 5.48 -11.08 -10.89
CA ALA A 104 4.51 -10.70 -11.92
C ALA A 104 3.05 -10.91 -11.49
N HIS A 105 2.80 -11.43 -10.28
CA HIS A 105 1.44 -11.62 -9.78
C HIS A 105 0.88 -10.30 -9.19
N PRO A 106 -0.28 -9.79 -9.63
CA PRO A 106 -0.82 -8.49 -9.22
C PRO A 106 -0.98 -8.33 -7.69
N ASN A 107 -1.50 -9.36 -7.03
CA ASN A 107 -1.64 -9.37 -5.56
C ASN A 107 -0.29 -9.23 -4.83
N LEU A 108 0.75 -9.92 -5.29
CA LEU A 108 2.05 -9.88 -4.63
C LEU A 108 2.76 -8.54 -4.90
N ALA A 109 2.68 -8.04 -6.13
CA ALA A 109 3.16 -6.70 -6.48
C ALA A 109 2.45 -5.63 -5.63
N TYR A 110 1.14 -5.76 -5.42
CA TYR A 110 0.37 -4.86 -4.56
C TYR A 110 0.76 -4.94 -3.08
N ILE A 111 0.92 -6.16 -2.52
CA ILE A 111 1.39 -6.34 -1.13
C ILE A 111 2.77 -5.71 -0.94
N LEU A 112 3.71 -5.96 -1.86
CA LEU A 112 5.04 -5.37 -1.81
C LEU A 112 5.00 -3.84 -1.92
N LEU A 113 4.13 -3.30 -2.78
CA LEU A 113 3.93 -1.86 -2.92
C LEU A 113 3.42 -1.25 -1.61
N THR A 114 2.38 -1.83 -1.01
CA THR A 114 1.79 -1.35 0.24
C THR A 114 2.76 -1.48 1.41
N LEU A 115 3.44 -2.62 1.56
CA LEU A 115 4.46 -2.83 2.60
C LEU A 115 5.63 -1.87 2.40
N GLY A 116 6.02 -1.64 1.15
CA GLY A 116 7.05 -0.68 0.77
C GLY A 116 6.73 0.74 1.25
N PHE A 117 5.53 1.22 0.93
CA PHE A 117 5.04 2.51 1.41
C PHE A 117 4.86 2.57 2.92
N LEU A 118 4.41 1.47 3.54
CA LEU A 118 4.27 1.39 5.00
C LEU A 118 5.62 1.45 5.72
N GLY A 119 6.66 0.81 5.19
CA GLY A 119 8.02 0.89 5.71
C GLY A 119 8.57 2.32 5.67
N ILE A 120 8.35 3.02 4.54
CA ILE A 120 8.68 4.45 4.42
C ILE A 120 7.87 5.29 5.40
N TYR A 121 6.57 5.05 5.53
CA TYR A 121 5.71 5.74 6.49
C TYR A 121 6.25 5.64 7.92
N PHE A 122 6.65 4.43 8.34
CA PHE A 122 7.17 4.20 9.69
C PHE A 122 8.52 4.89 9.92
N GLU A 123 9.45 4.83 8.96
CA GLU A 123 10.72 5.56 9.02
C GLU A 123 10.49 7.08 9.16
N LEU A 124 9.58 7.65 8.37
CA LEU A 124 9.28 9.08 8.40
C LEU A 124 8.56 9.53 9.68
N SER A 125 7.76 8.63 10.27
CA SER A 125 7.00 8.92 11.49
C SER A 125 7.84 8.75 12.77
N HIS A 126 8.84 7.86 12.74
CA HIS A 126 9.73 7.59 13.87
C HIS A 126 11.20 7.65 13.41
N PRO A 127 11.79 8.86 13.38
CA PRO A 127 13.17 9.04 12.97
C PRO A 127 14.11 8.18 13.83
N GLY A 128 14.95 7.36 13.19
CA GLY A 128 15.95 6.52 13.86
C GLY A 128 15.69 5.01 13.77
N ALA A 129 14.55 4.58 13.24
CA ALA A 129 14.23 3.18 12.99
C ALA A 129 14.63 2.77 11.56
N VAL A 130 15.94 2.68 11.26
CA VAL A 130 16.50 2.41 9.91
C VAL A 130 15.96 1.14 9.23
N LEU A 131 15.57 0.14 10.02
CA LEU A 131 15.15 -1.18 9.54
C LEU A 131 13.85 -1.11 8.69
N PRO A 132 12.76 -0.48 9.17
CA PRO A 132 11.57 -0.18 8.38
C PRO A 132 11.87 0.49 7.03
N GLY A 133 12.74 1.50 6.98
CA GLY A 133 13.08 2.19 5.73
C GLY A 133 13.78 1.28 4.73
N VAL A 134 14.74 0.46 5.16
CA VAL A 134 15.47 -0.48 4.28
C VAL A 134 14.54 -1.57 3.75
N VAL A 135 13.75 -2.20 4.62
CA VAL A 135 12.78 -3.23 4.21
C VAL A 135 11.75 -2.63 3.26
N GLY A 136 11.24 -1.43 3.58
CA GLY A 136 10.31 -0.71 2.72
C GLY A 136 10.89 -0.40 1.34
N GLY A 137 12.14 0.08 1.29
CA GLY A 137 12.84 0.35 0.03
C GLY A 137 13.02 -0.90 -0.84
N ILE A 138 13.43 -2.03 -0.25
CA ILE A 138 13.56 -3.31 -0.97
C ILE A 138 12.19 -3.76 -1.51
N CYS A 139 11.14 -3.69 -0.68
CA CYS A 139 9.79 -4.03 -1.11
C CYS A 139 9.31 -3.15 -2.27
N LEU A 140 9.58 -1.84 -2.25
CA LEU A 140 9.25 -0.96 -3.37
C LEU A 140 10.01 -1.30 -4.65
N LEU A 141 11.32 -1.59 -4.56
CA LEU A 141 12.10 -1.99 -5.74
C LEU A 141 11.54 -3.26 -6.38
N LEU A 142 11.18 -4.25 -5.56
CA LEU A 142 10.55 -5.49 -6.04
C LEU A 142 9.14 -5.25 -6.58
N ALA A 143 8.36 -4.36 -5.96
CA ALA A 143 7.05 -3.97 -6.46
C ALA A 143 7.14 -3.27 -7.82
N PHE A 144 8.09 -2.34 -7.98
CA PHE A 144 8.31 -1.64 -9.25
C PHE A 144 8.74 -2.59 -10.37
N PHE A 145 9.50 -3.63 -10.05
CA PHE A 145 9.76 -4.69 -11.01
C PHE A 145 8.46 -5.38 -11.47
N GLY A 146 7.58 -5.78 -10.54
CA GLY A 146 6.28 -6.35 -10.89
C GLY A 146 5.39 -5.40 -11.70
N LEU A 147 5.36 -4.13 -11.32
CA LEU A 147 4.64 -3.05 -12.01
C LEU A 147 5.18 -2.80 -13.44
N SER A 148 6.46 -3.08 -13.72
CA SER A 148 7.03 -2.92 -15.08
C SER A 148 6.47 -3.92 -16.09
N VAL A 149 5.98 -5.08 -15.61
CA VAL A 149 5.43 -6.16 -16.45
C VAL A 149 3.90 -6.09 -16.53
N LEU A 150 3.26 -5.52 -15.50
CA LEU A 150 1.80 -5.45 -15.39
C LEU A 150 1.23 -4.20 -16.11
N PRO A 151 -0.03 -4.24 -16.61
CA PRO A 151 -0.68 -3.10 -17.23
C PRO A 151 -1.18 -2.11 -16.17
N VAL A 152 -0.25 -1.31 -15.64
CA VAL A 152 -0.51 -0.38 -14.53
C VAL A 152 -1.22 0.88 -14.99
N ASN A 153 -2.17 1.34 -14.18
CA ASN A 153 -2.81 2.63 -14.32
C ASN A 153 -2.14 3.67 -13.40
N TYR A 154 -1.58 4.72 -14.00
CA TYR A 154 -0.94 5.81 -13.27
C TYR A 154 -1.87 6.54 -12.30
N ALA A 155 -3.18 6.62 -12.60
CA ALA A 155 -4.14 7.20 -11.66
C ALA A 155 -4.24 6.39 -10.36
N GLY A 156 -4.15 5.05 -10.46
CA GLY A 156 -4.15 4.17 -9.30
C GLY A 156 -2.91 4.39 -8.43
N ILE A 157 -1.72 4.49 -9.04
CA ILE A 157 -0.48 4.84 -8.33
C ILE A 157 -0.61 6.20 -7.62
N ALA A 158 -1.09 7.22 -8.34
CA ALA A 158 -1.22 8.57 -7.78
C ALA A 158 -2.16 8.60 -6.56
N LEU A 159 -3.26 7.85 -6.58
CA LEU A 159 -4.19 7.73 -5.45
C LEU A 159 -3.57 7.00 -4.26
N ILE A 160 -2.77 5.96 -4.48
CA ILE A 160 -2.05 5.27 -3.40
C ILE A 160 -0.98 6.18 -2.78
N LEU A 161 -0.25 6.93 -3.61
CA LEU A 161 0.70 7.95 -3.13
C LEU A 161 -0.01 9.05 -2.35
N LEU A 162 -1.17 9.51 -2.82
CA LEU A 162 -2.00 10.47 -2.10
C LEU A 162 -2.43 9.91 -0.74
N ALA A 163 -2.87 8.65 -0.67
CA ALA A 163 -3.22 8.01 0.59
C ALA A 163 -2.05 8.02 1.60
N LEU A 164 -0.84 7.68 1.14
CA LEU A 164 0.37 7.74 1.96
C LEU A 164 0.63 9.16 2.49
N LEU A 165 0.56 10.17 1.62
CA LEU A 165 0.75 11.57 2.00
C LEU A 165 -0.28 12.02 3.04
N LEU A 166 -1.55 11.62 2.88
CA LEU A 166 -2.62 11.94 3.83
C LEU A 166 -2.37 11.27 5.19
N PHE A 167 -1.90 10.02 5.22
CA PHE A 167 -1.54 9.34 6.46
C PHE A 167 -0.35 9.99 7.17
N VAL A 168 0.68 10.41 6.42
CA VAL A 168 1.81 11.17 6.99
C VAL A 168 1.34 12.53 7.50
N ALA A 169 0.46 13.21 6.76
CA ALA A 169 -0.07 14.51 7.13
C ALA A 169 -0.90 14.44 8.43
N GLU A 170 -1.69 13.38 8.66
CA GLU A 170 -2.46 13.20 9.90
C GLU A 170 -1.55 13.16 11.14
N VAL A 171 -0.33 12.63 11.03
CA VAL A 171 0.62 12.61 12.16
C VAL A 171 1.12 14.02 12.49
N LYS A 172 1.23 14.90 11.50
CA LYS A 172 1.76 16.27 11.67
C LYS A 172 0.69 17.33 11.90
N VAL A 173 -0.53 17.09 11.42
CA VAL A 173 -1.64 18.05 11.44
C VAL A 173 -2.79 17.44 12.24
N THR A 174 -3.26 18.13 13.27
CA THR A 174 -4.43 17.72 14.05
C THR A 174 -5.70 17.82 13.20
N SER A 175 -6.01 16.72 12.50
CA SER A 175 -7.11 16.63 11.55
C SER A 175 -8.33 15.89 12.10
N TYR A 176 -8.27 15.41 13.35
CA TYR A 176 -9.32 14.62 13.99
C TYR A 176 -9.76 13.40 13.15
N GLY A 177 -8.87 12.82 12.35
CA GLY A 177 -9.14 11.62 11.53
C GLY A 177 -9.70 11.90 10.13
N LEU A 178 -9.92 13.15 9.73
CA LEU A 178 -10.41 13.47 8.38
C LEU A 178 -9.40 13.06 7.29
N LEU A 179 -8.10 13.33 7.48
CA LEU A 179 -7.05 12.89 6.55
C LEU A 179 -6.96 11.36 6.49
N THR A 180 -7.21 10.68 7.60
CA THR A 180 -7.28 9.21 7.66
C THR A 180 -8.41 8.65 6.79
N VAL A 181 -9.62 9.21 6.89
CA VAL A 181 -10.76 8.79 6.06
C VAL A 181 -10.47 9.05 4.58
N GLY A 182 -9.95 10.23 4.24
CA GLY A 182 -9.53 10.57 2.88
C GLY A 182 -8.43 9.64 2.36
N GLY A 183 -7.49 9.26 3.23
CA GLY A 183 -6.41 8.32 2.94
C GLY A 183 -6.93 6.91 2.65
N ILE A 184 -7.86 6.40 3.45
CA ILE A 184 -8.49 5.09 3.21
C ILE A 184 -9.27 5.08 1.89
N ILE A 185 -10.07 6.13 1.61
CA ILE A 185 -10.81 6.23 0.36
C ILE A 185 -9.84 6.26 -0.83
N SER A 186 -8.78 7.07 -0.74
CA SER A 186 -7.75 7.16 -1.77
C SER A 186 -7.02 5.83 -1.96
N LEU A 187 -6.73 5.11 -0.87
CA LEU A 187 -6.09 3.79 -0.92
C LEU A 187 -6.99 2.78 -1.62
N VAL A 188 -8.28 2.70 -1.24
CA VAL A 188 -9.23 1.76 -1.85
C VAL A 188 -9.42 2.06 -3.33
N LEU A 189 -9.73 3.30 -3.69
CA LEU A 189 -9.91 3.71 -5.09
C LEU A 189 -8.63 3.49 -5.91
N GLY A 190 -7.48 3.86 -5.35
CA GLY A 190 -6.18 3.66 -6.00
C GLY A 190 -5.88 2.18 -6.26
N SER A 191 -6.18 1.32 -5.29
CA SER A 191 -5.94 -0.13 -5.38
C SER A 191 -6.85 -0.80 -6.40
N LEU A 192 -8.13 -0.40 -6.46
CA LEU A 192 -9.08 -0.91 -7.45
C LEU A 192 -8.74 -0.44 -8.88
N LEU A 193 -8.15 0.74 -9.02
CA LEU A 193 -7.75 1.29 -10.30
C LEU A 193 -6.35 0.86 -10.74
N LEU A 194 -5.52 0.32 -9.85
CA LEU A 194 -4.08 0.12 -10.03
C LEU A 194 -3.73 -0.72 -11.27
N PHE A 195 -4.45 -1.82 -11.52
CA PHE A 195 -4.22 -2.68 -12.67
C PHE A 195 -5.42 -2.66 -13.61
N ARG A 196 -5.17 -2.23 -14.86
CA ARG A 196 -6.21 -2.11 -15.88
C ARG A 196 -6.19 -3.35 -16.78
N SER A 197 -6.91 -4.40 -16.38
CA SER A 197 -7.00 -5.64 -17.15
C SER A 197 -8.45 -6.09 -17.37
N ALA A 198 -8.75 -6.58 -18.58
CA ALA A 198 -10.01 -7.25 -18.89
C ALA A 198 -10.12 -8.61 -18.17
N GLU A 199 -8.98 -9.28 -17.97
CA GLU A 199 -8.91 -10.53 -17.23
C GLU A 199 -8.96 -10.31 -15.71
N PRO A 200 -9.90 -10.97 -14.99
CA PRO A 200 -9.99 -10.90 -13.54
C PRO A 200 -8.70 -11.35 -12.82
N ALA A 201 -7.97 -12.32 -13.37
CA ALA A 201 -6.73 -12.86 -12.80
C ALA A 201 -5.59 -11.84 -12.73
N LEU A 202 -5.62 -10.82 -13.60
CA LEU A 202 -4.63 -9.74 -13.63
C LEU A 202 -5.05 -8.52 -12.78
N ARG A 203 -6.15 -8.61 -12.03
CA ARG A 203 -6.59 -7.58 -11.08
C ARG A 203 -6.16 -7.95 -9.66
N VAL A 204 -6.07 -6.94 -8.79
CA VAL A 204 -5.92 -7.19 -7.36
C VAL A 204 -7.24 -7.73 -6.83
N SER A 205 -7.16 -8.79 -6.03
CA SER A 205 -8.32 -9.38 -5.37
C SER A 205 -8.98 -8.36 -4.43
N PHE A 206 -10.30 -8.22 -4.54
CA PHE A 206 -11.07 -7.30 -3.71
C PHE A 206 -10.93 -7.59 -2.22
N GLU A 207 -10.87 -8.88 -1.85
CA GLU A 207 -10.65 -9.35 -0.48
C GLU A 207 -9.33 -8.84 0.11
N LEU A 208 -8.26 -8.84 -0.69
CA LEU A 208 -6.96 -8.32 -0.28
C LEU A 208 -6.98 -6.80 -0.08
N VAL A 209 -7.61 -6.06 -1.02
CA VAL A 209 -7.78 -4.61 -0.89
C VAL A 209 -8.55 -4.28 0.39
N LEU A 210 -9.66 -4.98 0.62
CA LEU A 210 -10.50 -4.78 1.79
C LEU A 210 -9.75 -5.10 3.08
N GLY A 211 -9.00 -6.22 3.12
CA GLY A 211 -8.19 -6.62 4.26
C GLY A 211 -7.11 -5.59 4.60
N ILE A 212 -6.39 -5.09 3.59
CA ILE A 212 -5.36 -4.05 3.76
C ILE A 212 -5.99 -2.72 4.21
N ALA A 213 -7.10 -2.30 3.60
CA ALA A 213 -7.77 -1.06 3.96
C ALA A 213 -8.30 -1.10 5.40
N LEU A 214 -8.92 -2.21 5.82
CA LEU A 214 -9.37 -2.42 7.20
C LEU A 214 -8.19 -2.43 8.18
N GLY A 215 -7.12 -3.18 7.86
CA GLY A 215 -5.92 -3.22 8.69
C GLY A 215 -5.32 -1.82 8.90
N MET A 216 -5.19 -1.05 7.82
CA MET A 216 -4.71 0.33 7.88
C MET A 216 -5.64 1.22 8.71
N ALA A 217 -6.96 1.12 8.51
CA ALA A 217 -7.95 1.88 9.26
C ALA A 217 -7.89 1.59 10.76
N ILE A 218 -7.74 0.32 11.15
CA ILE A 218 -7.62 -0.10 12.54
C ILE A 218 -6.34 0.46 13.16
N ILE A 219 -5.19 0.31 12.48
CA ILE A 219 -3.89 0.78 12.98
C ILE A 219 -3.92 2.31 13.14
N VAL A 220 -4.31 3.05 12.11
CA VAL A 220 -4.33 4.52 12.16
C VAL A 220 -5.36 5.01 13.17
N GLY A 221 -6.55 4.41 13.22
CA GLY A 221 -7.57 4.74 14.22
C GLY A 221 -7.11 4.48 15.66
N PHE A 222 -6.37 3.39 15.89
CA PHE A 222 -5.77 3.09 17.19
C PHE A 222 -4.69 4.11 17.56
N LEU A 223 -3.79 4.45 16.63
CA LEU A 223 -2.75 5.46 16.85
C LEU A 223 -3.34 6.85 17.12
N ALA A 224 -4.35 7.25 16.35
CA ALA A 224 -5.08 8.50 16.55
C ALA A 224 -5.73 8.56 17.94
N ARG A 225 -6.32 7.44 18.39
CA ARG A 225 -6.88 7.34 19.75
C ARG A 225 -5.81 7.47 20.83
N LEU A 226 -4.63 6.85 20.66
CA LEU A 226 -3.53 7.01 21.61
C LEU A 226 -2.99 8.44 21.62
N ALA A 227 -2.77 9.04 20.46
CA ALA A 227 -2.31 10.42 20.33
C ALA A 227 -3.30 11.40 20.99
N PHE A 228 -4.59 11.22 20.74
CA PHE A 228 -5.64 12.01 21.40
C PHE A 228 -5.61 11.84 22.92
N ARG A 229 -5.49 10.60 23.41
CA ARG A 229 -5.39 10.32 24.85
C ARG A 229 -4.11 10.90 25.47
N ALA A 230 -3.01 10.93 24.73
CA ALA A 230 -1.74 11.51 25.16
C ALA A 230 -1.82 13.05 25.23
N GLN A 231 -2.48 13.69 24.26
CA GLN A 231 -2.68 15.15 24.25
C GLN A 231 -3.75 15.63 25.23
N THR A 232 -4.79 14.83 25.49
CA THR A 232 -5.84 15.15 26.47
C THR A 232 -5.48 14.77 27.91
N ARG A 233 -4.37 14.05 28.12
CA ARG A 233 -3.77 13.96 29.47
C ARG A 233 -3.31 15.36 29.85
N ARG A 234 -4.06 16.00 30.74
CA ARG A 234 -3.73 17.32 31.32
C ARG A 234 -2.26 17.34 31.68
N VAL A 235 -1.54 18.28 31.06
CA VAL A 235 -0.17 18.64 31.39
C VAL A 235 -0.16 18.97 32.88
N THR A 236 0.38 18.06 33.69
CA THR A 236 0.49 18.22 35.15
C THR A 236 1.82 18.88 35.53
N THR A 237 2.56 19.39 34.53
CA THR A 237 3.91 19.95 34.67
C THR A 237 3.96 21.38 34.13
N GLY A 238 4.30 22.35 34.99
CA GLY A 238 4.43 23.76 34.65
C GLY A 238 3.40 24.67 35.33
N ASN A 239 3.50 25.98 35.06
CA ASN A 239 2.78 27.08 35.73
C ASN A 239 1.24 26.90 35.84
N GLU A 240 0.62 26.10 34.96
CA GLU A 240 -0.83 25.86 34.94
C GLU A 240 -1.30 24.81 35.95
N GLY A 241 -0.41 23.92 36.42
CA GLY A 241 -0.71 22.96 37.50
C GLY A 241 -0.50 23.54 38.91
N LEU A 242 0.10 24.73 39.00
CA LEU A 242 0.38 25.39 40.27
C LEU A 242 -0.81 26.22 40.76
N VAL A 243 -1.63 26.77 39.86
CA VAL A 243 -2.84 27.53 40.26
C VAL A 243 -3.88 26.58 40.86
N GLY A 244 -4.31 26.84 42.09
CA GLY A 244 -5.17 25.96 42.89
C GLY A 244 -4.41 24.90 43.69
N ALA A 245 -3.07 24.83 43.58
CA ALA A 245 -2.27 23.94 44.41
C ALA A 245 -2.14 24.50 45.83
N ARG A 246 -2.19 23.61 46.82
CA ARG A 246 -1.94 23.94 48.24
C ARG A 246 -0.47 23.77 48.58
N GLY A 247 0.02 24.63 49.45
CA GLY A 247 1.38 24.60 49.98
C GLY A 247 1.45 25.15 51.39
N VAL A 248 2.68 25.27 51.90
CA VAL A 248 2.96 25.78 53.25
C VAL A 248 3.92 26.97 53.16
N ALA A 249 3.62 28.05 53.89
CA ALA A 249 4.52 29.18 54.05
C ALA A 249 5.78 28.75 54.82
N VAL A 250 6.95 28.92 54.22
CA VAL A 250 8.25 28.58 54.84
C VAL A 250 8.77 29.78 55.65
N SER A 251 8.48 30.99 55.19
CA SER A 251 8.72 32.25 55.89
C SER A 251 7.42 33.03 56.00
N ALA A 252 7.33 33.97 56.93
CA ALA A 252 6.23 34.93 56.92
C ALA A 252 6.21 35.71 55.59
N LEU A 253 5.02 35.97 55.03
CA LEU A 253 4.83 36.73 53.80
C LEU A 253 4.24 38.12 54.12
N THR A 254 5.05 39.17 54.00
CA THR A 254 4.63 40.57 54.17
C THR A 254 5.41 41.54 53.27
N PRO A 255 5.02 41.76 52.00
CA PRO A 255 4.12 40.94 51.18
C PRO A 255 4.87 39.78 50.49
N LYS A 256 6.20 39.74 50.55
CA LYS A 256 7.04 38.71 49.91
C LYS A 256 7.52 37.67 50.93
N GLY A 257 7.64 36.42 50.51
CA GLY A 257 8.28 35.35 51.28
C GLY A 257 8.51 34.10 50.44
N LYS A 258 8.70 32.96 51.10
CA LYS A 258 8.87 31.66 50.44
C LYS A 258 7.78 30.68 50.85
N VAL A 259 7.30 29.91 49.88
CA VAL A 259 6.31 28.84 50.09
C VAL A 259 6.84 27.53 49.54
N LYS A 260 6.38 26.42 50.10
CA LYS A 260 6.66 25.07 49.59
C LYS A 260 5.39 24.51 48.96
N VAL A 261 5.41 24.32 47.63
CA VAL A 261 4.27 23.82 46.83
C VAL A 261 4.78 22.63 46.01
N GLY A 262 4.09 21.49 46.04
CA GLY A 262 4.50 20.30 45.27
C GLY A 262 5.88 19.72 45.64
N GLY A 263 6.45 20.10 46.79
CA GLY A 263 7.79 19.67 47.23
C GLY A 263 8.92 20.67 46.91
N GLU A 264 8.65 21.72 46.13
CA GLU A 264 9.61 22.72 45.70
C GLU A 264 9.46 24.06 46.44
N TYR A 265 10.55 24.81 46.59
CA TYR A 265 10.54 26.15 47.21
C TYR A 265 10.35 27.23 46.16
N TRP A 266 9.30 28.03 46.33
CA TRP A 266 8.93 29.12 45.43
C TRP A 266 8.95 30.45 46.15
N TYR A 267 9.31 31.52 45.43
CA TYR A 267 9.05 32.88 45.90
C TYR A 267 7.56 33.15 45.76
N ALA A 268 6.97 33.76 46.79
CA ALA A 268 5.56 34.08 46.77
C ALA A 268 5.26 35.48 47.28
N VAL A 269 4.18 36.05 46.76
CA VAL A 269 3.60 37.33 47.16
C VAL A 269 2.19 37.09 47.69
N ALA A 270 1.87 37.65 48.85
CA ALA A 270 0.54 37.63 49.44
C ALA A 270 0.00 39.05 49.60
N ASP A 271 -1.28 39.24 49.30
CA ASP A 271 -1.99 40.52 49.46
C ASP A 271 -2.29 40.84 50.94
N ALA A 272 -2.29 39.82 51.80
CA ALA A 272 -2.46 39.93 53.24
C ALA A 272 -1.31 39.20 53.99
N PRO A 273 -0.94 39.64 55.22
CA PRO A 273 0.07 38.96 56.02
C PRO A 273 -0.25 37.48 56.28
N ILE A 274 0.70 36.60 55.95
CA ILE A 274 0.64 35.15 56.21
C ILE A 274 1.82 34.78 57.10
N GLU A 275 1.54 34.11 58.22
CA GLU A 275 2.54 33.63 59.16
C GLU A 275 3.35 32.45 58.58
N ALA A 276 4.56 32.26 59.09
CA ALA A 276 5.34 31.06 58.78
C ALA A 276 4.59 29.80 59.24
N ALA A 277 4.74 28.71 58.48
CA ALA A 277 4.06 27.43 58.64
C ALA A 277 2.54 27.42 58.37
N ALA A 278 1.94 28.53 57.93
CA ALA A 278 0.53 28.55 57.54
C ALA A 278 0.29 27.89 56.17
N GLU A 279 -0.86 27.25 56.00
CA GLU A 279 -1.29 26.74 54.69
C GLU A 279 -1.68 27.88 53.75
N VAL A 280 -1.31 27.72 52.48
CA VAL A 280 -1.55 28.70 51.41
C VAL A 280 -2.07 28.00 50.16
N GLU A 281 -2.88 28.72 49.39
CA GLU A 281 -3.36 28.29 48.07
C GLU A 281 -2.85 29.26 47.01
N VAL A 282 -2.32 28.70 45.92
CA VAL A 282 -1.77 29.50 44.81
C VAL A 282 -2.92 30.05 43.96
N THR A 283 -3.05 31.38 43.91
CA THR A 283 -4.09 32.09 43.17
C THR A 283 -3.64 32.53 41.79
N GLY A 284 -2.33 32.54 41.52
CA GLY A 284 -1.77 32.88 40.21
C GLY A 284 -0.26 32.66 40.15
N VAL A 285 0.29 32.62 38.94
CA VAL A 285 1.73 32.49 38.69
C VAL A 285 2.21 33.65 37.84
N ASP A 286 3.21 34.37 38.32
CA ASP A 286 3.84 35.50 37.63
C ASP A 286 5.35 35.21 37.48
N GLY A 287 5.72 34.65 36.33
CA GLY A 287 7.08 34.19 36.06
C GLY A 287 7.55 33.12 37.04
N LEU A 288 8.52 33.47 37.89
CA LEU A 288 9.08 32.60 38.96
C LEU A 288 8.51 32.93 40.36
N THR A 289 7.46 33.74 40.43
CA THR A 289 6.82 34.17 41.69
C THR A 289 5.35 33.72 41.72
N LEU A 290 4.95 33.05 42.79
CA LEU A 290 3.56 32.63 43.01
C LEU A 290 2.77 33.73 43.74
N ARG A 291 1.53 33.98 43.31
CA ARG A 291 0.57 34.73 44.13
C ARG A 291 -0.17 33.72 45.00
N VAL A 292 -0.24 33.98 46.30
CA VAL A 292 -0.82 33.05 47.27
C VAL A 292 -1.79 33.76 48.19
N GLY A 293 -2.88 33.09 48.52
CA GLY A 293 -3.87 33.52 49.52
C GLY A 293 -4.03 32.48 50.62
N ARG A 294 -4.75 32.85 51.69
CA ARG A 294 -5.25 31.84 52.62
C ARG A 294 -6.22 30.92 51.86
N PRO A 295 -6.17 29.59 52.07
CA PRO A 295 -7.09 28.68 51.40
C PRO A 295 -8.52 29.12 51.66
N GLY A 296 -9.27 29.35 50.58
CA GLY A 296 -10.68 29.66 50.69
C GLY A 296 -11.38 28.47 51.30
N GLY A 297 -12.02 28.64 52.46
CA GLY A 297 -12.90 27.64 53.03
C GLY A 297 -14.10 27.44 52.11
N GLY A 298 -13.97 26.56 51.12
CA GLY A 298 -15.09 26.08 50.31
C GLY A 298 -15.78 24.94 51.04
N GLY A 299 -17.00 25.21 51.50
CA GLY A 299 -18.02 24.16 51.71
C GLY A 299 -18.59 23.67 50.39
#